data_AF-A0A520ECJ0-F1
#
_entry.id   AF-A0A520ECJ0-F1
#
_cell.length_a   1.000
_cell.length_b   1.000
_cell.length_c   1.000
_cell.angle_alpha   90.00
_cell.angle_beta   90.00
_cell.angle_gamma   90.00
#
_symmetry.space_group_name_H-M   'P 1'
#
loop_
_entity.id
_entity.type
_entity.pdbx_description
1 polymer ?
#
loop_
_entity_poly.entity_id
_entity_poly.type
_entity_poly.pdbx_seq_one_letter_code
_entity_poly.pdbx_strand_id
1 'polypeptide(L)'
;MPYMADAPNPLARFRSPLRSTWLTSVFGAVLLIALPIVILTGLLSYSAYGPQFGQAKPGAVGWLRLPFFDWPTNPAWLYQLTQGLHVGLGLIIVPLVIAKLWSVMPKLVELPPVRSPAHALERLSLLALVGGLLFEIVTGVLNIQYDYVFGFDFYAAHYYGAWVFIAGFLVHLGLKVPLMWRTLRSESLMDVLRARN
;
A
#
# COMPACT_ATOMS: atom_id res chain seq x y z
N MET A 1 -20.25 -43.14 14.42
CA MET A 1 -19.47 -41.89 14.47
C MET A 1 -19.28 -41.41 13.03
N PRO A 2 -19.78 -40.23 12.63
CA PRO A 2 -19.57 -39.72 11.28
C PRO A 2 -18.14 -39.16 11.16
N TYR A 3 -17.48 -39.55 10.08
CA TYR A 3 -16.19 -39.06 9.58
C TYR A 3 -16.24 -37.53 9.42
N MET A 4 -15.51 -36.79 10.28
CA MET A 4 -15.18 -35.40 9.96
C MET A 4 -14.23 -35.43 8.77
N ALA A 5 -14.74 -35.13 7.59
CA ALA A 5 -13.89 -34.89 6.44
C ALA A 5 -12.92 -33.75 6.79
N ASP A 6 -11.61 -34.01 6.72
CA ASP A 6 -10.59 -32.97 6.84
C ASP A 6 -10.94 -31.85 5.85
N ALA A 7 -11.29 -30.69 6.38
CA ALA A 7 -11.56 -29.52 5.56
C ALA A 7 -10.33 -29.28 4.66
N PRO A 8 -10.51 -29.08 3.34
CA PRO A 8 -9.39 -28.94 2.43
C PRO A 8 -8.46 -27.82 2.93
N ASN A 9 -7.22 -28.15 3.24
CA ASN A 9 -6.24 -27.15 3.68
C ASN A 9 -5.99 -26.16 2.54
N PRO A 10 -6.43 -24.89 2.62
CA PRO A 10 -6.29 -23.92 1.54
C PRO A 10 -4.82 -23.68 1.18
N LEU A 11 -3.91 -23.89 2.13
CA LEU A 11 -2.47 -23.71 1.98
C LEU A 11 -1.83 -24.76 1.06
N ALA A 12 -2.45 -25.94 0.90
CA ALA A 12 -1.95 -26.99 0.00
C ALA A 12 -1.89 -26.53 -1.47
N ARG A 13 -2.75 -25.57 -1.87
CA ARG A 13 -2.82 -25.01 -3.22
C ARG A 13 -1.69 -24.02 -3.55
N PHE A 14 -0.92 -23.55 -2.55
CA PHE A 14 0.01 -22.43 -2.73
C PHE A 14 1.50 -22.82 -2.70
N ARG A 15 1.88 -23.98 -3.26
CA ARG A 15 3.26 -24.53 -3.22
C ARG A 15 4.18 -24.11 -4.39
N SER A 16 4.17 -22.84 -4.81
CA SER A 16 5.12 -22.40 -5.83
C SER A 16 6.52 -22.20 -5.22
N PRO A 17 7.59 -22.84 -5.73
CA PRO A 17 8.95 -22.65 -5.23
C PRO A 17 9.47 -21.21 -5.43
N LEU A 18 8.85 -20.45 -6.33
CA LEU A 18 9.15 -19.03 -6.56
C LEU A 18 8.55 -18.11 -5.48
N ARG A 19 7.57 -18.57 -4.68
CA ARG A 19 7.05 -17.83 -3.51
C ARG A 19 8.00 -17.99 -2.31
N SER A 20 9.22 -17.51 -2.46
CA SER A 20 10.18 -17.49 -1.37
C SER A 20 9.97 -16.26 -0.47
N THR A 21 10.35 -16.40 0.80
CA THR A 21 10.44 -15.28 1.74
C THR A 21 11.34 -14.17 1.20
N TRP A 22 12.46 -14.54 0.54
CA TRP A 22 13.39 -13.59 -0.05
C TRP A 22 12.73 -12.72 -1.13
N LEU A 23 12.06 -13.32 -2.12
CA LEU A 23 11.40 -12.58 -3.19
C LEU A 23 10.28 -11.68 -2.63
N THR A 24 9.53 -12.19 -1.66
CA THR A 24 8.50 -11.44 -0.94
C THR A 24 9.09 -10.20 -0.24
N SER A 25 10.28 -10.32 0.35
CA SER A 25 11.00 -9.23 1.01
C SER A 25 11.55 -8.21 0.00
N VAL A 26 12.07 -8.65 -1.15
CA VAL A 26 12.52 -7.75 -2.23
C VAL A 26 11.39 -6.87 -2.72
N PHE A 27 10.22 -7.44 -3.05
CA PHE A 27 9.05 -6.64 -3.42
C PHE A 27 8.63 -5.70 -2.29
N GLY A 28 8.70 -6.15 -1.03
CA GLY A 28 8.42 -5.33 0.13
C GLY A 28 9.35 -4.11 0.25
N ALA A 29 10.66 -4.30 0.04
CA ALA A 29 11.66 -3.25 0.13
C ALA A 29 11.52 -2.20 -0.97
N VAL A 30 11.27 -2.63 -2.21
CA VAL A 30 11.03 -1.71 -3.33
C VAL A 30 9.77 -0.86 -3.06
N LEU A 31 8.68 -1.50 -2.63
CA LEU A 31 7.44 -0.80 -2.27
C LEU A 31 7.62 0.13 -1.07
N LEU A 32 8.44 -0.24 -0.08
CA LEU A 32 8.74 0.60 1.08
C LEU A 32 9.41 1.93 0.70
N ILE A 33 10.13 1.97 -0.42
CA ILE A 33 10.76 3.20 -0.94
C ILE A 33 9.81 3.94 -1.87
N ALA A 34 9.18 3.23 -2.82
CA ALA A 34 8.34 3.85 -3.84
C ALA A 34 7.05 4.47 -3.25
N LEU A 35 6.40 3.79 -2.31
CA LEU A 35 5.11 4.23 -1.76
C LEU A 35 5.22 5.57 -1.00
N PRO A 36 6.21 5.82 -0.13
CA PRO A 36 6.41 7.15 0.45
C PRO A 36 6.57 8.25 -0.58
N ILE A 37 7.30 8.01 -1.67
CA ILE A 37 7.45 9.00 -2.74
C ILE A 37 6.09 9.32 -3.36
N VAL A 38 5.33 8.29 -3.77
CA VAL A 38 3.98 8.44 -4.35
C VAL A 38 3.04 9.17 -3.39
N ILE A 39 3.04 8.81 -2.10
CA ILE A 39 2.23 9.45 -1.06
C ILE A 39 2.58 10.94 -0.96
N LEU A 40 3.85 11.25 -0.78
CA LEU A 40 4.31 12.62 -0.59
C LEU A 40 4.01 13.48 -1.82
N THR A 41 4.31 12.98 -3.02
CA THR A 41 4.02 13.73 -4.25
C THR A 41 2.53 13.91 -4.50
N GLY A 42 1.68 12.95 -4.10
CA GLY A 42 0.22 13.09 -4.16
C GLY A 42 -0.32 14.14 -3.20
N LEU A 43 0.16 14.15 -1.95
CA LEU A 43 -0.17 15.18 -0.96
C LEU A 43 0.33 16.57 -1.40
N LEU A 44 1.51 16.66 -2.00
CA LEU A 44 2.01 17.89 -2.60
C LEU A 44 1.14 18.34 -3.78
N SER A 45 0.64 17.41 -4.61
CA SER A 45 -0.30 17.73 -5.68
C SER A 45 -1.57 18.37 -5.12
N TYR A 46 -2.13 17.82 -4.02
CA TYR A 46 -3.26 18.45 -3.31
C TYR A 46 -2.96 19.90 -2.88
N SER A 47 -1.77 20.16 -2.31
CA SER A 47 -1.36 21.53 -1.94
C SER A 47 -1.19 22.45 -3.16
N ALA A 48 -0.71 21.91 -4.28
CA ALA A 48 -0.51 22.65 -5.52
C ALA A 48 -1.82 23.12 -6.18
N TYR A 49 -2.95 22.48 -5.87
CA TYR A 49 -4.28 22.96 -6.24
C TYR A 49 -4.67 24.27 -5.53
N GLY A 50 -3.79 24.93 -4.78
CA GLY A 50 -3.97 26.33 -4.39
C GLY A 50 -5.24 26.60 -3.56
N PRO A 51 -5.34 26.08 -2.32
CA PRO A 51 -6.49 26.31 -1.44
C PRO A 51 -6.84 27.79 -1.26
N GLN A 52 -5.85 28.69 -1.30
CA GLN A 52 -6.05 30.15 -1.21
C GLN A 52 -6.85 30.73 -2.38
N PHE A 53 -6.95 30.03 -3.50
CA PHE A 53 -7.72 30.44 -4.69
C PHE A 53 -9.01 29.65 -4.86
N GLY A 54 -9.42 28.86 -3.85
CA GLY A 54 -10.63 28.03 -3.90
C GLY A 54 -10.53 26.81 -4.84
N GLN A 55 -9.32 26.46 -5.29
CA GLN A 55 -9.08 25.36 -6.23
C GLN A 55 -8.76 24.03 -5.54
N ALA A 56 -8.57 24.01 -4.21
CA ALA A 56 -8.28 22.80 -3.45
C ALA A 56 -9.41 21.77 -3.56
N LYS A 57 -9.07 20.61 -4.11
CA LYS A 57 -9.98 19.47 -4.23
C LYS A 57 -9.38 18.25 -3.54
N PRO A 58 -10.14 17.58 -2.65
CA PRO A 58 -11.44 17.97 -2.11
C PRO A 58 -11.34 19.15 -1.12
N GLY A 59 -12.25 20.13 -1.20
CA GLY A 59 -12.20 21.33 -0.35
C GLY A 59 -12.64 21.12 1.11
N ALA A 60 -13.50 20.13 1.37
CA ALA A 60 -14.09 19.85 2.68
C ALA A 60 -13.50 18.57 3.31
N VAL A 61 -12.26 18.65 3.77
CA VAL A 61 -11.48 17.50 4.34
C VAL A 61 -11.37 17.49 5.86
N GLY A 62 -12.00 18.44 6.55
CA GLY A 62 -11.96 18.53 8.01
C GLY A 62 -10.53 18.53 8.57
N TRP A 63 -10.25 17.62 9.51
CA TRP A 63 -8.93 17.48 10.15
C TRP A 63 -7.86 16.83 9.27
N LEU A 64 -8.23 16.26 8.13
CA LEU A 64 -7.27 15.73 7.16
C LEU A 64 -6.70 16.81 6.23
N ARG A 65 -7.00 18.09 6.48
CA ARG A 65 -6.40 19.21 5.75
C ARG A 65 -4.89 19.29 6.04
N LEU A 66 -4.09 19.37 4.99
CA LEU A 66 -2.65 19.62 5.12
C LEU A 66 -2.35 21.04 5.64
N PRO A 67 -1.19 21.26 6.28
CA PRO A 67 -0.72 22.60 6.60
C PRO A 67 -0.73 23.50 5.38
N PHE A 68 -1.19 24.74 5.56
CA PHE A 68 -1.20 25.73 4.49
C PHE A 68 0.21 26.25 4.21
N PHE A 69 0.58 26.29 2.94
CA PHE A 69 1.76 27.00 2.45
C PHE A 69 1.53 27.44 1.00
N ASP A 70 2.18 28.52 0.60
CA ASP A 70 2.13 28.99 -0.78
C ASP A 70 2.95 28.04 -1.66
N TRP A 71 2.24 27.26 -2.48
CA TRP A 71 2.89 26.37 -3.43
C TRP A 71 3.75 27.18 -4.42
N PRO A 72 5.04 26.87 -4.56
CA PRO A 72 5.91 27.55 -5.51
C PRO A 72 5.53 27.20 -6.95
N THR A 73 4.79 28.09 -7.61
CA THR A 73 4.37 27.93 -9.03
C THR A 73 5.50 28.19 -10.02
N ASN A 74 6.62 28.77 -9.56
CA ASN A 74 7.85 28.94 -10.31
C ASN A 74 9.03 28.29 -9.57
N PRO A 75 9.86 27.48 -10.25
CA PRO A 75 9.76 27.12 -11.66
C PRO A 75 8.69 26.05 -11.93
N ALA A 76 8.02 26.11 -13.09
CA ALA A 76 6.92 25.20 -13.43
C ALA A 76 7.33 23.71 -13.48
N TRP A 77 8.61 23.42 -13.71
CA TRP A 77 9.13 22.05 -13.72
C TRP A 77 8.98 21.35 -12.37
N LEU A 78 8.89 22.09 -11.25
CA LEU A 78 8.73 21.50 -9.93
C LEU A 78 7.44 20.68 -9.84
N TYR A 79 6.31 21.25 -10.28
CA TYR A 79 5.05 20.53 -10.33
C TYR A 79 5.09 19.38 -11.34
N GLN A 80 5.72 19.58 -12.50
CA GLN A 80 5.88 18.51 -13.48
C GLN A 80 6.68 17.32 -12.92
N LEU A 81 7.72 17.59 -12.13
CA LEU A 81 8.52 16.56 -11.47
C LEU A 81 7.70 15.82 -10.42
N THR A 82 7.03 16.53 -9.50
CA THR A 82 6.25 15.88 -8.44
C THR A 82 5.08 15.10 -9.03
N GLN A 83 4.36 15.67 -9.98
CA GLN A 83 3.24 15.01 -10.65
C GLN A 83 3.73 13.83 -11.52
N GLY A 84 4.83 14.01 -12.24
CA GLY A 84 5.45 12.96 -13.05
C GLY A 84 5.94 11.79 -12.20
N LEU A 85 6.54 12.06 -11.02
CA LEU A 85 6.91 11.02 -10.06
C LEU A 85 5.68 10.32 -9.49
N HIS A 86 4.64 11.06 -9.11
CA HIS A 86 3.41 10.47 -8.57
C HIS A 86 2.77 9.49 -9.55
N VAL A 87 2.52 9.95 -10.78
CA VAL A 87 1.86 9.14 -11.82
C VAL A 87 2.79 8.05 -12.34
N GLY A 88 4.04 8.39 -12.66
CA GLY A 88 5.01 7.46 -13.23
C GLY A 88 5.35 6.32 -12.27
N LEU A 89 5.67 6.62 -11.01
CA LEU A 89 5.89 5.57 -10.01
C LEU A 89 4.59 4.82 -9.70
N GLY A 90 3.44 5.51 -9.66
CA GLY A 90 2.12 4.89 -9.51
C GLY A 90 1.85 3.79 -10.54
N LEU A 91 2.22 4.01 -11.81
CA LEU A 91 2.14 3.01 -12.87
C LEU A 91 3.19 1.89 -12.71
N ILE A 92 4.43 2.24 -12.38
CA ILE A 92 5.52 1.26 -12.20
C ILE A 92 5.22 0.28 -11.06
N ILE A 93 4.56 0.74 -9.99
CA ILE A 93 4.26 -0.15 -8.85
C ILE A 93 3.12 -1.13 -9.14
N VAL A 94 2.28 -0.92 -10.16
CA VAL A 94 1.15 -1.83 -10.47
C VAL A 94 1.60 -3.30 -10.60
N PRO A 95 2.54 -3.67 -11.49
CA PRO A 95 3.01 -5.05 -11.59
C PRO A 95 3.71 -5.52 -10.30
N LEU A 96 4.40 -4.63 -9.57
CA LEU A 96 5.06 -4.98 -8.30
C LEU A 96 4.05 -5.31 -7.19
N VAL A 97 2.95 -4.57 -7.11
CA VAL A 97 1.87 -4.81 -6.15
C VAL A 97 1.17 -6.12 -6.48
N ILE A 98 0.87 -6.38 -7.76
CA ILE A 98 0.29 -7.67 -8.19
C ILE A 98 1.21 -8.83 -7.80
N ALA A 99 2.51 -8.73 -8.11
CA ALA A 99 3.50 -9.75 -7.74
C ALA A 99 3.61 -9.91 -6.21
N LYS A 100 3.57 -8.80 -5.46
CA LYS A 100 3.58 -8.81 -4.00
C LYS A 100 2.36 -9.52 -3.44
N LEU A 101 1.15 -9.18 -3.91
CA LEU A 101 -0.09 -9.80 -3.47
C LEU A 101 -0.11 -11.30 -3.79
N TRP A 102 0.35 -11.69 -4.99
CA TRP A 102 0.53 -13.09 -5.34
C TRP A 102 1.49 -13.81 -4.38
N SER A 103 2.59 -13.16 -3.97
CA SER A 103 3.56 -13.75 -3.05
C SER A 103 3.01 -13.97 -1.63
N VAL A 104 2.08 -13.10 -1.17
CA VAL A 104 1.51 -13.16 0.18
C VAL A 104 0.10 -13.74 0.25
N MET A 105 -0.48 -14.15 -0.88
CA MET A 105 -1.85 -14.67 -0.97
C MET A 105 -2.24 -15.72 0.09
N PRO A 106 -1.40 -16.69 0.49
CA PRO A 106 -1.76 -17.65 1.53
C PRO A 106 -2.14 -17.00 2.86
N LYS A 107 -1.48 -15.88 3.21
CA LYS A 107 -1.75 -15.11 4.43
C LYS A 107 -3.07 -14.32 4.34
N LEU A 108 -3.53 -14.01 3.13
CA LEU A 108 -4.78 -13.28 2.92
C LEU A 108 -6.00 -14.16 3.21
N VAL A 109 -5.89 -15.48 2.96
CA VAL A 109 -6.98 -16.46 3.07
C VAL A 109 -6.82 -17.44 4.25
N GLU A 110 -6.00 -17.08 5.23
CA GLU A 110 -5.72 -17.90 6.41
C GLU A 110 -6.97 -18.09 7.30
N LEU A 111 -7.14 -19.31 7.83
CA LEU A 111 -8.22 -19.68 8.76
C LEU A 111 -7.67 -20.13 10.13
N PRO A 112 -8.39 -19.86 11.24
CA PRO A 112 -9.58 -19.00 11.34
C PRO A 112 -9.22 -17.53 11.06
N PRO A 113 -10.14 -16.73 10.51
CA PRO A 113 -9.85 -15.38 10.03
C PRO A 113 -9.48 -14.39 11.15
N VAL A 114 -9.96 -14.64 12.38
CA VAL A 114 -9.63 -13.88 13.59
C VAL A 114 -9.36 -14.85 14.72
N ARG A 115 -8.22 -14.70 15.39
CA ARG A 115 -7.78 -15.54 16.52
C ARG A 115 -7.84 -14.83 17.86
N SER A 116 -7.77 -13.49 17.85
CA SER A 116 -7.76 -12.63 19.04
C SER A 116 -8.07 -11.18 18.64
N PRO A 117 -8.39 -10.28 19.59
CA PRO A 117 -8.55 -8.85 19.30
C PRO A 117 -7.32 -8.21 18.66
N ALA A 118 -6.12 -8.58 19.12
CA ALA A 118 -4.87 -8.12 18.50
C ALA A 118 -4.76 -8.60 17.04
N HIS A 119 -5.09 -9.86 16.77
CA HIS A 119 -5.12 -10.38 15.39
C HIS A 119 -6.18 -9.68 14.54
N ALA A 120 -7.33 -9.32 15.10
CA ALA A 120 -8.36 -8.55 14.40
C ALA A 120 -7.82 -7.17 13.96
N LEU A 121 -7.08 -6.48 14.83
CA LEU A 121 -6.44 -5.20 14.51
C LEU A 121 -5.39 -5.35 13.41
N GLU A 122 -4.59 -6.43 13.43
CA GLU A 122 -3.65 -6.72 12.34
C GLU A 122 -4.37 -6.93 11.00
N ARG A 123 -5.48 -7.68 11.00
CA ARG A 123 -6.29 -7.93 9.80
C ARG A 123 -6.97 -6.67 9.28
N LEU A 124 -7.45 -5.81 10.17
CA LEU A 124 -8.04 -4.52 9.80
C LEU A 124 -7.00 -3.57 9.19
N SER A 125 -5.81 -3.48 9.78
CA SER A 125 -4.68 -2.72 9.21
C SER A 125 -4.29 -3.25 7.84
N LEU A 126 -4.24 -4.58 7.67
CA LEU A 126 -3.96 -5.21 6.38
C LEU A 126 -5.04 -4.89 5.34
N LEU A 127 -6.32 -4.91 5.73
CA LEU A 127 -7.43 -4.54 4.85
C LEU A 127 -7.33 -3.08 4.41
N ALA A 128 -7.06 -2.16 5.34
CA ALA A 128 -6.84 -0.74 5.01
C ALA A 128 -5.64 -0.55 4.09
N LEU A 129 -4.53 -1.25 4.34
CA LEU A 129 -3.32 -1.19 3.52
C LEU A 129 -3.58 -1.72 2.10
N VAL A 130 -4.11 -2.93 1.97
CA VAL A 130 -4.29 -3.58 0.65
C VAL A 130 -5.45 -2.93 -0.10
N GLY A 131 -6.58 -2.74 0.58
CA GLY A 131 -7.76 -2.11 0.00
C GLY A 131 -7.49 -0.67 -0.43
N GLY A 132 -6.86 0.13 0.44
CA GLY A 132 -6.45 1.49 0.11
C GLY A 132 -5.47 1.53 -1.07
N LEU A 133 -4.42 0.70 -1.06
CA LEU A 133 -3.45 0.66 -2.16
C LEU A 133 -4.09 0.31 -3.51
N LEU A 134 -4.97 -0.71 -3.53
CA LEU A 134 -5.67 -1.10 -4.75
C LEU A 134 -6.66 -0.03 -5.20
N PHE A 135 -7.35 0.60 -4.26
CA PHE A 135 -8.26 1.70 -4.54
C PHE A 135 -7.54 2.88 -5.18
N GLU A 136 -6.41 3.32 -4.60
CA GLU A 136 -5.57 4.39 -5.14
C GLU A 136 -5.05 4.04 -6.55
N ILE A 137 -4.55 2.82 -6.76
CA ILE A 137 -4.08 2.38 -8.08
C ILE A 137 -5.21 2.44 -9.12
N VAL A 138 -6.37 1.85 -8.81
CA VAL A 138 -7.48 1.77 -9.77
C VAL A 138 -8.01 3.16 -10.09
N THR A 139 -8.31 3.97 -9.08
CA THR A 139 -8.83 5.33 -9.28
C THR A 139 -7.81 6.22 -9.97
N GLY A 140 -6.53 6.12 -9.63
CA GLY A 140 -5.45 6.88 -10.27
C GLY A 140 -5.27 6.51 -11.75
N VAL A 141 -5.25 5.21 -12.07
CA VAL A 141 -5.14 4.71 -13.46
C VAL A 141 -6.33 5.16 -14.30
N LEU A 142 -7.54 5.04 -13.78
CA LEU A 142 -8.75 5.49 -14.46
C LEU A 142 -8.74 7.01 -14.68
N ASN A 143 -8.30 7.78 -13.69
CA ASN A 143 -8.23 9.24 -13.80
C ASN A 143 -7.26 9.72 -14.89
N ILE A 144 -6.07 9.11 -15.02
CA ILE A 144 -5.13 9.49 -16.10
C ILE A 144 -5.62 9.06 -17.48
N GLN A 145 -6.56 8.12 -17.55
CA GLN A 145 -7.24 7.71 -18.78
C GLN A 145 -8.52 8.53 -19.05
N TYR A 146 -8.91 9.41 -18.13
CA TYR A 146 -10.18 10.12 -18.13
C TYR A 146 -11.42 9.19 -18.12
N ASP A 147 -11.26 7.98 -17.60
CA ASP A 147 -12.31 6.96 -17.56
C ASP A 147 -13.04 6.95 -16.20
N TYR A 148 -13.99 7.87 -16.03
CA TYR A 148 -14.74 8.05 -14.78
C TYR A 148 -15.98 7.14 -14.70
N VAL A 149 -15.78 5.83 -14.82
CA VAL A 149 -16.87 4.82 -14.69
C VAL A 149 -17.46 4.74 -13.28
N PHE A 150 -16.81 5.35 -12.29
CA PHE A 150 -17.26 5.40 -10.91
C PHE A 150 -18.16 6.62 -10.66
N GLY A 151 -19.25 6.44 -9.90
CA GLY A 151 -20.23 7.48 -9.61
C GLY A 151 -19.85 8.48 -8.50
N PHE A 152 -18.56 8.67 -8.23
CA PHE A 152 -18.06 9.56 -7.18
C PHE A 152 -17.00 10.53 -7.69
N ASP A 153 -16.80 11.64 -6.99
CA ASP A 153 -15.74 12.60 -7.32
C ASP A 153 -14.36 11.98 -7.10
N PHE A 154 -13.55 11.92 -8.16
CA PHE A 154 -12.21 11.34 -8.12
C PHE A 154 -11.34 12.00 -7.04
N TYR A 155 -11.26 13.32 -7.02
CA TYR A 155 -10.37 14.04 -6.10
C TYR A 155 -10.73 13.71 -4.66
N ALA A 156 -12.01 13.76 -4.30
CA ALA A 156 -12.50 13.39 -2.99
C ALA A 156 -12.16 11.95 -2.65
N ALA A 157 -12.56 11.02 -3.51
CA ALA A 157 -12.44 9.60 -3.21
C ALA A 157 -10.97 9.17 -3.10
N HIS A 158 -10.12 9.59 -4.04
CA HIS A 158 -8.67 9.33 -4.04
C HIS A 158 -7.98 9.99 -2.83
N TYR A 159 -8.34 11.21 -2.43
CA TYR A 159 -7.76 11.83 -1.25
C TYR A 159 -8.09 11.08 0.05
N TYR A 160 -9.36 10.69 0.24
CA TYR A 160 -9.74 9.91 1.41
C TYR A 160 -9.19 8.48 1.38
N GLY A 161 -9.16 7.85 0.20
CA GLY A 161 -8.52 6.56 -0.03
C GLY A 161 -7.04 6.58 0.34
N ALA A 162 -6.32 7.65 -0.03
CA ALA A 162 -4.93 7.86 0.35
C ALA A 162 -4.76 7.89 1.88
N TRP A 163 -5.64 8.56 2.63
CA TRP A 163 -5.56 8.56 4.09
C TRP A 163 -5.85 7.20 4.73
N VAL A 164 -6.80 6.43 4.19
CA VAL A 164 -7.05 5.04 4.61
C VAL A 164 -5.80 4.18 4.36
N PHE A 165 -5.20 4.33 3.18
CA PHE A 165 -3.97 3.64 2.82
C PHE A 165 -2.80 4.04 3.73
N ILE A 166 -2.58 5.34 3.96
CA ILE A 166 -1.51 5.87 4.83
C ILE A 166 -1.64 5.32 6.24
N ALA A 167 -2.85 5.35 6.82
CA ALA A 167 -3.10 4.80 8.15
C ALA A 167 -2.78 3.30 8.21
N GLY A 168 -3.26 2.53 7.23
CA GLY A 168 -2.95 1.11 7.09
C GLY A 168 -1.44 0.84 6.96
N PHE A 169 -0.75 1.64 6.14
CA PHE A 169 0.69 1.54 5.88
C PHE A 169 1.53 1.85 7.11
N LEU A 170 1.23 2.93 7.84
CA LEU A 170 1.96 3.29 9.06
C LEU A 170 1.77 2.24 10.17
N VAL A 171 0.54 1.74 10.35
CA VAL A 171 0.30 0.65 11.31
C VAL A 171 1.04 -0.62 10.89
N HIS A 172 1.01 -0.98 9.60
CA HIS A 172 1.74 -2.13 9.09
C HIS A 172 3.25 -2.00 9.32
N LEU A 173 3.81 -0.81 9.06
CA LEU A 173 5.22 -0.51 9.30
C LEU A 173 5.57 -0.65 10.78
N GLY A 174 4.78 -0.05 11.67
CA GLY A 174 4.96 -0.13 13.12
C GLY A 174 4.90 -1.55 13.66
N LEU A 175 4.06 -2.42 13.09
CA LEU A 175 3.97 -3.82 13.48
C LEU A 175 5.08 -4.70 12.90
N LYS A 176 5.50 -4.47 11.64
CA LYS A 176 6.41 -5.37 10.93
C LYS A 176 7.88 -4.97 11.00
N VAL A 177 8.21 -3.69 11.14
CA VAL A 177 9.62 -3.23 11.24
C VAL A 177 10.32 -3.74 12.49
N PRO A 178 9.75 -3.67 13.71
CA PRO A 178 10.40 -4.22 14.90
C PRO A 178 10.59 -5.74 14.82
N LEU A 179 9.62 -6.46 14.24
CA LEU A 179 9.74 -7.89 14.02
C LEU A 179 10.88 -8.21 13.04
N MET A 180 10.92 -7.52 11.89
CA MET A 180 11.99 -7.66 10.91
C MET A 180 13.37 -7.36 11.53
N TRP A 181 13.47 -6.29 12.31
CA TRP A 181 14.71 -5.89 12.98
C TRP A 181 15.19 -6.93 14.00
N ARG A 182 14.28 -7.48 14.81
CA ARG A 182 14.60 -8.56 15.76
C ARG A 182 15.11 -9.81 15.03
N THR A 183 14.42 -10.23 13.97
CA THR A 183 14.83 -11.40 13.16
C THR A 183 16.19 -11.21 12.49
N LEU A 184 16.44 -10.03 11.90
CA LEU A 184 17.74 -9.72 11.28
C LEU A 184 18.90 -9.62 12.28
N ARG A 185 18.61 -9.36 13.56
CA ARG A 185 19.61 -9.36 14.64
C ARG A 185 19.84 -10.74 15.25
N SER A 186 18.86 -11.65 15.18
CA SER A 186 18.97 -12.99 15.75
C SER A 186 19.56 -14.03 14.79
N GLU A 187 19.48 -13.81 13.47
CA GLU A 187 19.98 -14.73 12.46
C GLU A 187 20.92 -14.03 11.48
N SER A 188 22.14 -14.56 11.29
CA SER A 188 23.07 -14.02 10.31
C SER A 188 22.74 -14.50 8.90
N LEU A 189 23.02 -13.67 7.89
CA LEU A 189 22.82 -14.02 6.48
C LEU A 189 23.58 -15.32 6.09
N MET A 190 24.68 -15.61 6.78
CA MET A 190 25.47 -16.84 6.64
C MET A 190 24.77 -18.09 7.20
N ASP A 191 23.96 -17.95 8.26
CA ASP A 191 23.22 -19.06 8.86
C ASP A 191 22.02 -19.46 7.98
N VAL A 192 21.34 -18.47 7.41
CA VAL A 192 20.22 -18.68 6.46
C VAL A 192 20.69 -19.35 5.17
N LEU A 193 21.89 -18.99 4.68
CA LEU A 193 22.47 -19.60 3.49
C LEU A 193 22.98 -21.03 3.75
N ARG A 194 23.48 -21.31 4.96
CA ARG A 194 23.91 -22.66 5.35
C ARG A 194 22.74 -23.61 5.62
N ALA A 195 21.60 -23.13 6.10
CA ALA A 195 20.42 -23.96 6.34
C ALA A 195 19.66 -24.38 5.06
N ARG A 196 20.05 -23.85 3.89
CA ARG A 196 19.41 -24.14 2.59
C ARG A 196 20.22 -25.03 1.65
N ASN A 197 21.43 -25.43 2.04
CA ASN A 197 22.26 -26.43 1.38
C ASN A 197 22.32 -27.70 2.22
#